data_AF-A0A0F8WNU1-F1
#
_entry.id   AF-A0A0F8WNU1-F1
#
_cell.length_a   1.000
_cell.length_b   1.000
_cell.length_c   1.000
_cell.angle_alpha   90.00
_cell.angle_beta   90.00
_cell.angle_gamma   90.00
#
_symmetry.space_group_name_H-M   'P 1'
#
loop_
_entity.id
_entity.type
_entity.pdbx_description
1 polymer ?
#
loop_
_entity_poly.entity_id
_entity_poly.type
_entity_poly.pdbx_seq_one_letter_code
_entity_poly.pdbx_strand_id
1 'polypeptide(L)'
;MYKIGEIKYGRHIGKSIWGGQRYRWSACSVCGRERWVQYVSGGILSARCHACANRTQKRFKRRIRIKTGYIKICLQPQDFFYSMAMKDNYVLEHRLVMAKYLGRNLHRWELVHHKNGIKEDNRIENLQLISEGKHNQITVLARRIDYLEQRVISLEAENVLLRSPERDNRKS
;
A
#
# COMPACT_ATOMS: atom_id res chain seq x y z
N MET A 1 -29.73 36.93 -6.71
CA MET A 1 -28.53 36.21 -6.20
C MET A 1 -28.11 36.83 -4.89
N TYR A 2 -27.74 36.02 -3.90
CA TYR A 2 -27.28 36.53 -2.59
C TYR A 2 -25.83 36.96 -2.65
N LYS A 3 -25.43 37.92 -1.80
CA LYS A 3 -24.04 38.40 -1.73
C LYS A 3 -23.32 37.75 -0.54
N ILE A 4 -22.05 37.38 -0.72
CA ILE A 4 -21.22 36.90 0.40
C ILE A 4 -21.23 37.97 1.51
N GLY A 5 -21.52 37.55 2.74
CA GLY A 5 -21.64 38.43 3.90
C GLY A 5 -23.08 38.87 4.21
N GLU A 6 -24.04 38.67 3.30
CA GLU A 6 -25.45 39.00 3.52
C GLU A 6 -26.03 38.23 4.71
N ILE A 7 -26.76 38.93 5.61
CA ILE A 7 -27.34 38.32 6.81
C ILE A 7 -28.87 38.40 6.74
N LYS A 8 -29.54 37.26 6.95
CA LYS A 8 -31.00 37.17 7.01
C LYS A 8 -31.47 36.35 8.21
N TYR A 9 -32.71 36.59 8.64
CA TYR A 9 -33.39 35.73 9.60
C TYR A 9 -33.80 34.41 8.93
N GLY A 10 -33.72 33.31 9.69
CA GLY A 10 -34.05 31.96 9.20
C GLY A 10 -35.44 31.88 8.56
N ARG A 11 -36.42 32.62 9.08
CA ARG A 11 -37.79 32.71 8.54
C ARG A 11 -37.87 33.27 7.11
N HIS A 12 -36.96 34.17 6.71
CA HIS A 12 -36.98 34.79 5.38
C HIS A 12 -36.23 33.95 4.32
N ILE A 13 -35.57 32.87 4.74
CA ILE A 13 -34.78 31.99 3.86
C ILE A 13 -35.21 30.53 3.96
N GLY A 14 -36.36 30.25 4.59
CA GLY A 14 -36.90 28.90 4.75
C GLY A 14 -36.08 27.98 5.65
N LYS A 15 -35.27 28.52 6.57
CA LYS A 15 -34.39 27.73 7.47
C LYS A 15 -34.98 27.49 8.86
N SER A 16 -35.91 28.33 9.30
CA SER A 16 -36.56 28.18 10.60
C SER A 16 -37.91 28.88 10.58
N ILE A 17 -38.95 28.18 11.05
CA ILE A 17 -40.32 28.73 11.15
C ILE A 17 -40.52 29.46 12.48
N TRP A 18 -39.79 29.08 13.53
CA TRP A 18 -40.12 29.38 14.92
C TRP A 18 -39.08 30.22 15.69
N GLY A 19 -38.16 30.94 15.03
CA GLY A 19 -37.08 31.60 15.79
C GLY A 19 -36.36 32.81 15.17
N GLY A 20 -35.71 33.59 16.05
CA GLY A 20 -34.89 34.77 15.76
C GLY A 20 -33.45 34.48 15.32
N GLN A 21 -33.16 33.24 14.89
CA GLN A 21 -31.83 32.87 14.42
C GLN A 21 -31.49 33.61 13.13
N ARG A 22 -30.26 34.13 13.07
CA ARG A 22 -29.71 34.78 11.88
C ARG A 22 -28.79 33.82 11.15
N TYR A 23 -28.70 33.99 9.85
CA TYR A 23 -27.86 33.23 8.95
C TYR A 23 -27.10 34.21 8.06
N ARG A 24 -25.83 33.93 7.80
CA ARG A 24 -24.99 34.66 6.85
C ARG A 24 -24.77 33.82 5.60
N TRP A 25 -24.93 34.40 4.42
CA TRP A 25 -24.52 33.79 3.17
C TRP A 25 -22.98 33.78 3.09
N SER A 26 -22.37 32.60 3.03
CA SER A 26 -20.91 32.46 3.08
C SER A 26 -20.44 31.31 2.20
N ALA A 27 -19.28 31.51 1.57
CA ALA A 27 -18.55 30.47 0.85
C ALA A 27 -17.87 29.50 1.83
N CYS A 28 -17.71 28.24 1.41
CA CYS A 28 -16.87 27.28 2.10
C CYS A 28 -15.38 27.63 1.90
N SER A 29 -14.60 27.67 2.98
CA SER A 29 -13.15 27.92 2.89
C SER A 29 -12.33 26.84 2.17
N VAL A 30 -12.95 25.71 1.80
CA VAL A 30 -12.27 24.58 1.13
C VAL A 30 -12.75 24.42 -0.31
N CYS A 31 -14.06 24.37 -0.55
CA CYS A 31 -14.61 24.11 -1.89
C CYS A 31 -15.29 25.31 -2.54
N GLY A 32 -15.30 26.48 -1.89
CA GLY A 32 -15.94 27.70 -2.42
C GLY A 32 -17.47 27.68 -2.42
N ARG A 33 -18.13 26.53 -2.22
CA ARG A 33 -19.60 26.43 -2.27
C ARG A 33 -20.28 27.38 -1.28
N GLU A 34 -21.11 28.25 -1.83
CA GLU A 34 -21.89 29.23 -1.08
C GLU A 34 -23.13 28.59 -0.43
N ARG A 35 -23.46 29.03 0.78
CA ARG A 35 -24.60 28.54 1.55
C ARG A 35 -24.98 29.52 2.67
N TRP A 36 -26.20 29.39 3.17
CA TRP A 36 -26.58 29.96 4.47
C TRP A 36 -25.89 29.21 5.60
N VAL A 37 -25.15 29.94 6.44
CA VAL A 37 -24.51 29.42 7.67
C VAL A 37 -25.05 30.21 8.85
N GLN A 38 -25.39 29.54 9.95
CA GLN A 38 -25.91 30.22 11.14
C GLN A 38 -24.91 31.28 11.66
N TYR A 39 -25.42 32.45 12.01
CA TYR A 39 -24.68 33.61 12.49
C TYR A 39 -24.98 33.85 13.97
N VAL A 40 -23.97 33.65 14.80
CA VAL A 40 -24.04 33.75 16.27
C VAL A 40 -23.11 34.87 16.77
N SER A 41 -23.15 35.18 18.06
CA SER A 41 -22.19 36.12 18.65
C SER A 41 -20.78 35.55 18.49
N GLY A 42 -19.94 36.19 17.68
CA GLY A 42 -18.60 35.69 17.30
C GLY A 42 -18.42 35.31 15.82
N GLY A 43 -19.49 35.29 15.00
CA GLY A 43 -19.37 35.11 13.55
C GLY A 43 -20.22 33.97 12.99
N ILE A 44 -19.75 33.37 11.90
CA ILE A 44 -20.40 32.19 11.31
C ILE A 44 -20.05 30.93 12.09
N LEU A 45 -21.03 30.04 12.30
CA LEU A 45 -20.83 28.80 13.06
C LEU A 45 -19.76 27.87 12.44
N SER A 46 -19.63 27.87 11.11
CA SER A 46 -18.59 27.08 10.43
C SER A 46 -18.19 27.67 9.08
N ALA A 47 -16.89 27.90 8.91
CA ALA A 47 -16.30 28.28 7.63
C ALA A 47 -16.35 27.14 6.59
N ARG A 48 -16.50 25.87 6.99
CA ARG A 48 -16.51 24.70 6.10
C ARG A 48 -17.91 24.11 5.91
N CYS A 49 -18.25 23.66 4.70
CA CYS A 49 -19.50 22.96 4.45
C CYS A 49 -19.46 21.56 5.08
N HIS A 50 -20.62 20.96 5.34
CA HIS A 50 -20.72 19.65 5.99
C HIS A 50 -19.89 18.58 5.26
N ALA A 51 -19.93 18.56 3.92
CA ALA A 51 -19.13 17.64 3.11
C ALA A 51 -17.61 17.85 3.27
N CYS A 52 -17.13 19.10 3.35
CA CYS A 52 -15.70 19.39 3.53
C CYS A 52 -15.24 19.24 4.98
N ALA A 53 -16.11 19.44 5.96
CA ALA A 53 -15.83 19.15 7.37
C ALA A 53 -15.74 17.63 7.61
N ASN A 54 -16.61 16.86 6.95
CA ASN A 54 -16.65 15.40 7.02
C ASN A 54 -15.78 14.70 5.98
N ARG A 55 -15.01 15.44 5.17
CA ARG A 55 -13.86 14.85 4.47
C ARG A 55 -12.84 14.47 5.54
N THR A 56 -13.03 13.30 6.15
CA THR A 56 -11.90 12.52 6.62
C THR A 56 -11.02 12.37 5.39
N GLN A 57 -9.92 13.12 5.35
CA GLN A 57 -8.82 12.70 4.51
C GLN A 57 -8.56 11.26 4.94
N LYS A 58 -8.94 10.27 4.13
CA LYS A 58 -8.53 8.89 4.37
C LYS A 58 -7.02 8.99 4.51
N ARG A 59 -6.51 8.90 5.74
CA ARG A 59 -5.08 8.91 6.02
C ARG A 59 -4.57 7.57 5.53
N PHE A 60 -4.42 7.45 4.22
CA PHE A 60 -3.79 6.29 3.60
C PHE A 60 -2.42 6.16 4.23
N LYS A 61 -2.19 5.03 4.91
CA LYS A 61 -0.88 4.76 5.49
C LYS A 61 0.10 4.63 4.33
N ARG A 62 1.22 5.35 4.38
CA ARG A 62 2.22 5.33 3.29
C ARG A 62 2.75 3.93 3.00
N ARG A 63 2.81 3.06 4.01
CA ARG A 63 3.31 1.68 3.93
C ARG A 63 2.40 0.74 4.73
N ILE A 64 1.98 -0.37 4.15
CA ILE A 64 1.07 -1.34 4.78
C ILE A 64 1.55 -2.77 4.49
N ARG A 65 1.66 -3.60 5.52
CA ARG A 65 1.87 -5.06 5.38
C ARG A 65 0.53 -5.75 5.18
N ILE A 66 0.43 -6.66 4.20
CA ILE A 66 -0.78 -7.44 3.93
C ILE A 66 -0.64 -8.88 4.44
N LYS A 67 -1.78 -9.56 4.64
CA LYS A 67 -1.84 -10.93 5.21
C LYS A 67 -0.94 -11.96 4.49
N THR A 68 -0.66 -11.76 3.21
CA THR A 68 0.19 -12.65 2.40
C THR A 68 1.70 -12.47 2.65
N GLY A 69 2.09 -11.54 3.52
CA GLY A 69 3.49 -11.24 3.87
C GLY A 69 4.11 -10.13 3.02
N TYR A 70 3.46 -9.68 1.95
CA TYR A 70 3.95 -8.57 1.13
C TYR A 70 3.69 -7.20 1.76
N ILE A 71 4.40 -6.20 1.24
CA ILE A 71 4.28 -4.81 1.65
C ILE A 71 3.77 -3.97 0.48
N LYS A 72 2.82 -3.08 0.77
CA LYS A 72 2.23 -2.11 -0.15
C LYS A 72 2.69 -0.70 0.19
N ILE A 73 3.00 0.10 -0.82
CA ILE A 73 3.34 1.52 -0.71
C ILE A 73 2.27 2.36 -1.39
N CYS A 74 1.72 3.35 -0.68
CA CYS A 74 0.75 4.29 -1.24
C CYS A 74 1.50 5.31 -2.13
N LEU A 75 1.09 5.41 -3.39
CA LEU A 75 1.58 6.42 -4.32
C LEU A 75 0.57 7.56 -4.47
N GLN A 76 1.07 8.75 -4.74
CA GLN A 76 0.23 9.89 -5.11
C GLN A 76 -0.02 9.90 -6.62
N PRO A 77 -1.15 10.44 -7.12
CA PRO A 77 -1.45 10.49 -8.55
C PRO A 77 -0.36 11.12 -9.43
N GLN A 78 0.42 12.05 -8.88
CA GLN A 78 1.54 12.72 -9.55
C GLN A 78 2.87 11.94 -9.50
N ASP A 79 2.93 10.78 -8.83
CA ASP A 79 4.14 9.95 -8.78
C ASP A 79 4.40 9.30 -10.15
N PHE A 80 5.65 9.28 -10.61
CA PHE A 80 6.04 8.66 -11.89
C PHE A 80 5.62 7.18 -11.98
N PHE A 81 5.72 6.45 -10.87
CA PHE A 81 5.37 5.02 -10.80
C PHE A 81 3.88 4.78 -10.57
N TYR A 82 3.03 5.83 -10.56
CA TYR A 82 1.61 5.72 -10.25
C TYR A 82 0.84 4.81 -11.21
N SER A 83 1.27 4.64 -12.47
CA SER A 83 0.61 3.72 -13.39
C SER A 83 0.76 2.23 -13.01
N MET A 84 1.66 1.92 -12.06
CA MET A 84 1.76 0.58 -11.45
C MET A 84 0.84 0.40 -10.24
N ALA A 85 0.20 1.47 -9.74
CA ALA A 85 -0.66 1.40 -8.58
C ALA A 85 -1.99 0.68 -8.90
N MET A 86 -2.50 -0.04 -7.92
CA MET A 86 -3.83 -0.65 -7.94
C MET A 86 -4.92 0.41 -7.69
N LYS A 87 -6.19 0.00 -7.77
CA LYS A 87 -7.37 0.88 -7.53
C LYS A 87 -7.38 1.57 -6.16
N ASP A 88 -6.61 1.06 -5.20
CA ASP A 88 -6.47 1.60 -3.85
C ASP A 88 -5.32 2.63 -3.72
N ASN A 89 -4.65 2.98 -4.83
CA ASN A 89 -3.45 3.82 -4.92
C ASN A 89 -2.19 3.19 -4.31
N TYR A 90 -2.16 1.86 -4.14
CA TYR A 90 -0.99 1.16 -3.65
C TYR A 90 -0.27 0.37 -4.74
N VAL A 91 1.05 0.29 -4.62
CA VAL A 91 1.92 -0.61 -5.39
C VAL A 91 2.63 -1.58 -4.44
N LEU A 92 3.00 -2.78 -4.91
CA LEU A 92 3.81 -3.70 -4.12
C LEU A 92 5.25 -3.17 -4.00
N GLU A 93 5.80 -3.17 -2.78
CA GLU A 93 7.11 -2.57 -2.48
C GLU A 93 8.24 -3.20 -3.31
N HIS A 94 8.31 -4.52 -3.39
CA HIS A 94 9.31 -5.21 -4.23
C HIS A 94 9.24 -4.82 -5.71
N ARG A 95 8.02 -4.65 -6.26
CA ARG A 95 7.84 -4.17 -7.64
C ARG A 95 8.31 -2.73 -7.79
N LEU A 96 8.03 -1.88 -6.81
CA LEU A 96 8.46 -0.48 -6.83
C LEU A 96 9.98 -0.35 -6.72
N VAL A 97 10.63 -1.15 -5.87
CA VAL A 97 12.09 -1.17 -5.76
C VAL A 97 12.74 -1.59 -7.08
N MET A 98 12.24 -2.65 -7.71
CA MET A 98 12.73 -3.10 -9.01
C MET A 98 12.49 -2.05 -10.12
N ALA A 99 11.30 -1.43 -10.16
CA ALA A 99 10.99 -0.36 -11.12
C ALA A 99 11.94 0.85 -10.98
N LYS A 100 12.22 1.26 -9.73
CA LYS A 100 13.18 2.33 -9.44
C LYS A 100 14.60 1.98 -9.88
N TYR A 101 15.04 0.74 -9.62
CA TYR A 101 16.34 0.27 -10.04
C TYR A 101 16.49 0.26 -11.57
N LEU A 102 15.43 -0.10 -12.31
CA LEU A 102 15.41 -0.07 -13.78
C LEU A 102 15.15 1.32 -14.38
N GLY A 103 14.73 2.29 -13.56
CA GLY A 103 14.35 3.63 -14.03
C GLY A 103 13.09 3.66 -14.91
N ARG A 104 12.25 2.63 -14.88
CA ARG A 104 10.99 2.55 -15.67
C ARG A 104 9.90 1.78 -14.95
N ASN A 105 8.66 1.98 -15.38
CA ASN A 105 7.53 1.23 -14.86
C ASN A 105 7.58 -0.23 -15.35
N LEU A 106 7.20 -1.16 -14.48
CA LEU A 106 7.10 -2.58 -14.82
C LEU A 106 5.78 -2.85 -15.53
N HIS A 107 5.82 -3.65 -16.59
CA HIS A 107 4.64 -4.21 -17.21
C HIS A 107 3.95 -5.23 -16.29
N ARG A 108 2.68 -5.53 -16.61
CA ARG A 108 1.86 -6.46 -15.80
C ARG A 108 2.40 -7.89 -15.82
N TRP A 109 2.99 -8.32 -16.94
CA TRP A 109 3.59 -9.65 -17.13
C TRP A 109 5.02 -9.77 -16.60
N GLU A 110 5.64 -8.66 -16.20
CA GLU A 110 6.94 -8.66 -15.54
C GLU A 110 6.74 -8.96 -14.06
N LEU A 111 7.21 -10.11 -13.61
CA LEU A 111 7.09 -10.58 -12.23
C LEU A 111 8.41 -10.36 -11.51
N VAL A 112 8.34 -10.10 -10.20
CA VAL A 112 9.53 -9.88 -9.36
C VAL A 112 9.52 -10.94 -8.27
N HIS A 113 10.59 -11.73 -8.23
CA HIS A 113 10.77 -12.86 -7.33
C HIS A 113 11.80 -12.56 -6.25
N HIS A 114 11.56 -13.05 -5.04
CA HIS A 114 12.50 -12.98 -3.91
C HIS A 114 13.38 -14.23 -3.92
N LYS A 115 14.69 -14.06 -4.16
CA LYS A 115 15.65 -15.18 -4.27
C LYS A 115 15.72 -16.01 -3.00
N ASN A 116 15.68 -15.38 -1.83
CA ASN A 116 15.69 -16.07 -0.53
C ASN A 116 14.30 -16.52 -0.04
N GLY A 117 13.24 -16.28 -0.80
CA GLY A 117 11.86 -16.59 -0.39
C GLY A 117 11.27 -15.68 0.70
N ILE A 118 12.04 -14.74 1.27
CA ILE A 118 11.60 -13.82 2.33
C ILE A 118 10.95 -12.58 1.70
N LYS A 119 9.62 -12.52 1.74
CA LYS A 119 8.79 -11.48 1.08
C LYS A 119 8.99 -10.05 1.60
N GLU A 120 9.61 -9.90 2.77
CA GLU A 120 9.89 -8.61 3.40
C GLU A 120 11.26 -8.05 3.01
N ASP A 121 12.17 -8.91 2.55
CA ASP A 121 13.51 -8.53 2.15
C ASP A 121 13.48 -7.98 0.72
N ASN A 122 13.13 -6.70 0.61
CA ASN A 122 12.98 -5.99 -0.65
C ASN A 122 14.28 -5.32 -1.12
N ARG A 123 15.44 -5.72 -0.59
CA ARG A 123 16.73 -5.24 -1.09
C ARG A 123 16.95 -5.71 -2.53
N ILE A 124 17.49 -4.84 -3.39
CA ILE A 124 17.54 -5.10 -4.82
C ILE A 124 18.33 -6.37 -5.16
N GLU A 125 19.38 -6.68 -4.40
CA GLU A 125 20.18 -7.90 -4.54
C GLU A 125 19.37 -9.18 -4.32
N ASN A 126 18.30 -9.12 -3.53
CA ASN A 126 17.40 -10.24 -3.25
C ASN A 126 16.24 -10.35 -4.25
N LEU A 127 16.09 -9.39 -5.16
CA LEU A 127 15.01 -9.38 -6.14
C LEU A 127 15.50 -9.87 -7.51
N GLN A 128 14.62 -10.55 -8.24
CA GLN A 128 14.87 -11.00 -9.61
C GLN A 128 13.66 -10.70 -10.48
N LEU A 129 13.89 -10.02 -11.62
CA LEU A 129 12.85 -9.81 -12.64
C LEU A 129 12.73 -11.05 -13.52
N ILE A 130 11.52 -11.58 -13.66
CA ILE A 130 11.24 -12.79 -14.44
C ILE A 130 9.99 -12.59 -15.31
N SER A 131 9.99 -13.21 -16.49
CA SER A 131 8.82 -13.26 -17.36
C SER A 131 7.84 -14.34 -16.89
N GLU A 132 6.55 -14.14 -17.16
CA GLU A 132 5.45 -15.01 -16.73
C GLU A 132 5.68 -16.51 -17.05
N GLY A 133 6.24 -16.81 -18.23
CA GLY A 133 6.56 -18.19 -18.64
C GLY A 133 7.66 -18.87 -17.79
N LYS A 134 8.54 -18.11 -17.14
CA LYS A 134 9.64 -18.64 -16.30
C LYS A 134 9.25 -18.78 -14.83
N HIS A 135 8.18 -18.11 -14.36
CA HIS A 135 7.86 -18.01 -12.94
C HIS A 135 7.45 -19.35 -12.29
N ASN A 136 6.65 -20.16 -12.97
CA ASN A 136 6.24 -21.47 -12.45
C ASN A 136 7.41 -22.45 -12.41
N GLN A 137 8.28 -22.43 -13.43
CA GLN A 137 9.43 -23.33 -13.50
C GLN A 137 10.46 -23.00 -12.41
N ILE A 138 10.80 -21.73 -12.20
CA ILE A 138 11.78 -21.33 -11.18
C ILE A 138 11.32 -21.74 -9.79
N THR A 139 10.04 -21.53 -9.44
CA THR A 139 9.53 -21.88 -8.11
C THR A 139 9.58 -23.38 -7.84
N VAL A 140 9.26 -24.20 -8.85
CA VAL A 140 9.29 -25.67 -8.73
C VAL A 140 10.73 -26.18 -8.70
N LEU A 141 11.60 -25.66 -9.57
CA LEU A 141 13.00 -26.07 -9.64
C LEU A 141 13.77 -25.68 -8.38
N ALA A 142 13.56 -24.47 -7.84
CA ALA A 142 14.20 -24.04 -6.60
C ALA A 142 13.87 -24.97 -5.42
N ARG A 143 12.59 -25.35 -5.26
CA ARG A 143 12.17 -26.34 -4.25
C ARG A 143 12.81 -27.70 -4.46
N ARG A 144 12.95 -28.12 -5.72
CA ARG A 144 13.57 -29.40 -6.06
C ARG A 144 15.07 -29.38 -5.78
N ILE A 145 15.75 -28.28 -6.06
CA ILE A 145 17.17 -28.09 -5.77
C ILE A 145 17.40 -28.15 -4.26
N ASP A 146 16.66 -27.37 -3.47
CA ASP A 146 16.75 -27.37 -2.00
C ASP A 146 16.54 -28.78 -1.42
N TYR A 147 15.51 -29.50 -1.89
CA TYR A 147 15.29 -30.89 -1.49
C TYR A 147 16.47 -31.81 -1.85
N LEU A 148 17.04 -31.66 -3.06
CA LEU A 148 18.17 -32.48 -3.50
C LEU A 148 19.44 -32.15 -2.72
N GLU A 149 19.70 -30.89 -2.42
CA GLU A 149 20.84 -30.44 -1.59
C GLU A 149 20.76 -31.04 -0.18
N GLN A 150 19.60 -30.94 0.47
CA GLN A 150 19.37 -31.56 1.79
C GLN A 150 19.58 -33.09 1.74
N ARG A 151 19.15 -33.72 0.64
CA ARG A 151 19.32 -35.17 0.47
C ARG A 151 20.77 -35.57 0.23
N VAL A 152 21.54 -34.78 -0.52
CA VAL A 152 22.98 -34.98 -0.73
C VAL A 152 23.71 -34.88 0.61
N ILE A 153 23.44 -33.85 1.41
CA ILE A 153 24.03 -33.68 2.74
C ILE A 153 23.76 -34.90 3.62
N SER A 154 22.51 -35.39 3.64
CA SER A 154 22.15 -36.58 4.42
C SER A 154 22.90 -37.84 3.96
N LEU A 155 23.02 -38.05 2.64
CA LEU A 155 23.70 -39.22 2.08
C LEU A 155 25.21 -39.15 2.27
N GLU A 156 25.80 -37.96 2.23
CA GLU A 156 27.22 -37.75 2.52
C GLU A 156 27.52 -38.06 3.99
N ALA A 157 26.66 -37.61 4.92
CA ALA A 157 26.79 -37.93 6.34
C ALA A 157 26.71 -39.45 6.59
N GLU A 158 25.76 -40.15 5.95
CA GLU A 158 25.65 -41.61 6.02
C GLU A 158 26.89 -42.32 5.47
N ASN A 159 27.41 -41.87 4.32
CA ASN A 159 28.65 -42.43 3.74
C ASN A 159 29.85 -42.25 4.67
N VAL A 160 29.98 -41.11 5.35
CA VAL A 160 31.04 -40.88 6.33
C VAL A 160 30.95 -41.86 7.51
N LEU A 161 29.73 -42.14 8.00
CA LEU A 161 29.50 -43.14 9.05
C LEU A 161 29.85 -44.55 8.57
N LEU A 162 29.44 -44.93 7.35
CA LEU A 162 29.71 -46.26 6.78
C LEU A 162 31.19 -46.46 6.41
N ARG A 163 31.89 -45.40 6.04
CA ARG A 163 33.34 -45.41 5.75
C ARG A 163 34.20 -45.24 6.99
N SER A 164 33.62 -44.94 8.15
CA SER A 164 34.36 -44.96 9.40
C SER A 164 34.69 -46.43 9.68
N PRO A 165 35.98 -46.82 9.67
CA PRO A 165 36.33 -48.22 9.81
C PRO A 165 35.75 -48.74 11.11
N GLU A 166 34.88 -49.76 11.00
CA GLU A 166 34.62 -50.65 12.12
C GLU A 166 35.99 -51.01 12.68
N ARG A 167 36.21 -50.58 13.93
CA ARG A 167 37.43 -50.90 14.66
C ARG A 167 37.66 -52.39 14.50
N ASP A 168 38.77 -52.66 13.83
CA ASP A 168 39.42 -53.92 13.61
C ASP A 168 39.40 -54.74 14.91
N ASN A 169 38.34 -55.54 15.11
CA ASN A 169 38.20 -56.43 16.26
C ASN A 169 38.13 -57.89 15.78
N ARG A 170 38.97 -58.19 14.78
CA ARG A 170 39.34 -59.56 14.39
C ARG A 170 40.86 -59.68 14.33
N LYS A 171 41.54 -59.58 15.47
CA LYS A 171 42.83 -60.24 15.66
C LYS A 171 42.93 -60.89 17.04
N SER A 172 43.00 -62.22 16.97
CA SER A 172 43.56 -63.20 17.91
C SER A 172 42.80 -63.51 19.18
#